data_AF-A0A229W0U6-F1
#
_entry.id   AF-A0A229W0U6-F1
#
_cell.length_a   1.000
_cell.length_b   1.000
_cell.length_c   1.000
_cell.angle_alpha   90.00
_cell.angle_beta   90.00
_cell.angle_gamma   90.00
#
_symmetry.space_group_name_H-M   'P 1'
#
loop_
_entity.id
_entity.type
_entity.pdbx_description
1 polymer ?
#
loop_
_entity_poly.entity_id
_entity_poly.type
_entity_poly.pdbx_seq_one_letter_code
_entity_poly.pdbx_strand_id
1 'polypeptide(L)' 'MTTAVHVTDTTRQLTVEDLDRRISLSVTETALLLGIRNRKTVYDMIACGDIKARKRMSKRSRRSQWMINPQSVKALVQ' A
#
# COMPACT_ATOMS: atom_id res chain seq x y z
N MET A 1 -16.55 16.83 27.14
CA MET A 1 -15.33 16.70 26.31
C MET A 1 -15.31 15.29 25.74
N THR A 2 -15.92 15.07 24.59
CA THR A 2 -15.96 13.75 23.93
C THR A 2 -14.76 13.64 23.00
N THR A 3 -13.79 12.81 23.39
CA THR A 3 -12.67 12.42 22.54
C THR A 3 -13.23 11.68 21.33
N ALA A 4 -13.24 12.34 20.17
CA ALA A 4 -13.51 11.69 18.89
C ALA A 4 -12.36 10.70 18.62
N VAL A 5 -12.50 9.47 19.10
CA VAL A 5 -11.66 8.36 18.69
C VAL A 5 -12.14 7.96 17.30
N HIS A 6 -11.62 8.66 16.29
CA HIS A 6 -11.73 8.24 14.89
C HIS A 6 -10.89 6.98 14.69
N VAL A 7 -11.46 5.83 15.05
CA VAL A 7 -11.02 4.54 14.51
C VAL A 7 -11.63 4.48 13.11
N THR A 8 -10.94 5.04 12.12
CA THR A 8 -11.28 4.79 10.72
C THR A 8 -10.88 3.35 10.40
N ASP A 9 -11.78 2.43 10.70
CA ASP A 9 -11.78 1.06 10.19
C ASP A 9 -12.12 1.11 8.70
N THR A 10 -11.15 1.56 7.91
CA THR A 10 -11.23 1.54 6.46
C THR A 10 -10.77 0.17 5.96
N THR A 11 -11.52 -0.88 6.29
CA THR A 11 -11.52 -2.09 5.46
C THR A 11 -12.37 -1.81 4.20
N ARG A 12 -11.97 -0.79 3.42
CA ARG A 12 -12.43 -0.63 2.04
C ARG A 12 -11.90 -1.83 1.29
N GLN A 13 -12.79 -2.69 0.80
CA GLN A 13 -12.45 -3.69 -0.19
C GLN A 13 -11.90 -2.97 -1.42
N LEU A 14 -10.57 -2.87 -1.50
CA LEU A 14 -9.89 -2.37 -2.67
C LEU A 14 -10.00 -3.47 -3.72
N THR A 15 -10.81 -3.23 -4.76
CA THR A 15 -10.90 -4.13 -5.90
C THR A 15 -9.79 -3.81 -6.90
N VAL A 16 -9.46 -4.78 -7.76
CA VAL A 16 -8.44 -4.61 -8.81
C VAL A 16 -8.81 -3.47 -9.77
N GLU A 17 -10.10 -3.20 -9.96
CA GLU A 17 -10.60 -2.10 -10.80
C GLU A 17 -10.22 -0.71 -10.26
N ASP A 18 -10.12 -0.56 -8.93
CA ASP A 18 -9.72 0.70 -8.30
C ASP A 18 -8.22 1.03 -8.52
N LEU A 19 -7.41 0.06 -8.95
CA LEU A 19 -5.98 0.24 -9.17
C LEU A 19 -5.67 1.15 -10.37
N ASP A 20 -6.50 1.11 -11.41
CA ASP A 20 -6.27 1.89 -12.64
C ASP A 20 -6.44 3.39 -12.42
N ARG A 21 -7.20 3.80 -11.39
CA ARG A 21 -7.43 5.21 -11.04
C ARG A 21 -6.43 5.74 -10.01
N ARG A 22 -5.55 4.88 -9.47
CA ARG A 22 -4.63 5.24 -8.38
C ARG A 22 -3.24 5.58 -8.91
N ILE A 23 -2.63 6.59 -8.29
CA ILE A 23 -1.26 7.02 -8.60
C ILE A 23 -0.22 6.25 -7.76
N SER A 24 -0.63 5.73 -6.60
CA SER A 24 0.24 4.95 -5.71
C SER A 24 -0.56 4.18 -4.66
N LEU A 25 0.02 3.08 -4.19
CA LEU A 25 -0.43 2.33 -3.02
C LEU A 25 0.56 2.46 -1.87
N SER A 26 0.04 2.30 -0.65
CA SER A 26 0.85 2.00 0.52
C SER A 26 1.16 0.50 0.61
N VAL A 27 2.15 0.16 1.43
CA VAL A 27 2.53 -1.23 1.73
C VAL A 27 1.35 -2.00 2.34
N THR A 28 0.56 -1.37 3.19
CA THR A 28 -0.61 -1.99 3.83
C THR A 28 -1.70 -2.33 2.81
N GLU A 29 -1.99 -1.41 1.89
CA GLU A 29 -3.00 -1.65 0.84
C GLU A 29 -2.54 -2.73 -0.13
N THR A 30 -1.24 -2.76 -0.45
CA THR A 30 -0.66 -3.80 -1.30
C THR A 30 -0.71 -5.17 -0.62
N ALA A 31 -0.43 -5.22 0.68
CA ALA A 31 -0.55 -6.45 1.46
C ALA A 31 -1.99 -7.00 1.44
N LEU A 32 -3.00 -6.11 1.59
CA LEU A 32 -4.41 -6.49 1.53
C LEU A 32 -4.81 -7.04 0.16
N LEU A 33 -4.40 -6.37 -0.92
CA LEU A 33 -4.70 -6.79 -2.30
C LEU A 33 -4.09 -8.14 -2.66
N LEU A 34 -2.87 -8.41 -2.17
CA LEU A 34 -2.16 -9.66 -2.42
C LEU A 34 -2.53 -10.78 -1.42
N GLY A 35 -3.45 -10.54 -0.48
CA GLY A 35 -3.79 -11.50 0.57
C GLY A 35 -2.63 -11.81 1.55
N ILE A 36 -1.63 -10.93 1.60
CA ILE A 36 -0.43 -11.10 2.42
C ILE A 36 -0.70 -10.60 3.84
N ARG A 37 -0.58 -11.49 4.83
CA ARG A 37 -0.72 -11.11 6.26
C ARG A 37 0.47 -10.34 6.81
N ASN A 38 1.68 -10.61 6.32
CA ASN A 38 2.90 -10.00 6.82
C ASN A 38 3.44 -8.92 5.87
N ARG A 39 3.45 -7.66 6.31
CA ARG A 39 3.98 -6.53 5.53
C ARG A 39 5.46 -6.70 5.17
N LYS A 40 6.22 -7.52 5.91
CA LYS A 40 7.61 -7.86 5.56
C LYS A 40 7.71 -8.48 4.18
N THR A 41 6.80 -9.38 3.82
CA THR A 41 6.77 -10.02 2.50
C THR A 41 6.60 -9.00 1.38
N VAL A 42 5.79 -7.96 1.57
CA VAL A 42 5.66 -6.86 0.58
C VAL A 42 6.97 -6.07 0.45
N TYR A 43 7.69 -5.84 1.55
CA TYR A 43 9.02 -5.21 1.48
C TYR A 43 10.04 -6.09 0.75
N ASP A 44 10.00 -7.39 0.99
CA ASP A 44 10.88 -8.34 0.32
C ASP A 44 10.58 -8.36 -1.19
N MET A 45 9.31 -8.34 -1.61
CA MET A 45 8.91 -8.20 -3.03
C MET A 45 9.37 -6.89 -3.68
N ILE A 46 9.40 -5.79 -2.93
CA ILE A 46 9.97 -4.52 -3.42
C ILE A 46 11.49 -4.66 -3.58
N ALA A 47 12.17 -5.31 -2.64
CA ALA A 47 13.61 -5.51 -2.67
C ALA A 47 14.05 -6.48 -3.79
N CYS A 48 13.25 -7.51 -4.06
CA CYS A 48 13.46 -8.47 -5.15
C CYS A 48 13.14 -7.87 -6.54
N GLY A 49 12.43 -6.74 -6.59
CA GLY A 49 12.06 -6.08 -7.85
C GLY A 49 10.73 -6.56 -8.44
N ASP A 50 10.01 -7.46 -7.76
CA ASP A 50 8.70 -7.96 -8.16
C ASP A 50 7.65 -6.83 -8.18
N ILE A 51 7.77 -5.88 -7.23
CA ILE A 51 6.89 -4.73 -7.11
C ILE A 51 7.68 -3.45 -7.33
N LYS A 52 7.28 -2.66 -8.34
CA LYS A 52 7.86 -1.34 -8.59
C LYS A 52 7.37 -0.38 -7.50
N ALA A 53 8.29 0.15 -6.70
CA ALA A 53 7.99 1.16 -5.70
C ALA A 53 9.06 2.24 -5.67
N ARG A 54 8.68 3.43 -5.19
CA ARG A 54 9.61 4.52 -4.92
C ARG A 54 9.52 4.95 -3.46
N LYS A 55 10.65 5.32 -2.86
CA LYS A 55 10.71 5.82 -1.50
C LYS A 55 10.41 7.32 -1.51
N ARG A 56 9.37 7.76 -0.77
CA ARG A 56 9.06 9.18 -0.53
C ARG A 56 9.31 9.52 0.92
N MET A 57 10.06 10.58 1.17
CA MET A 57 10.18 11.14 2.51
C MET A 57 8.99 12.07 2.79
N SER A 58 8.26 11.80 3.87
CA SER A 58 7.22 12.72 4.33
C SER A 58 7.89 13.94 4.98
N LYS A 59 7.66 15.14 4.44
CA LYS A 59 8.15 16.40 5.04
C LYS A 59 7.55 16.64 6.44
N ARG A 60 6.34 16.14 6.70
CA ARG A 60 5.61 16.36 7.95
C ARG A 60 6.04 15.43 9.09
N SER A 61 6.28 14.16 8.80
CA SER A 61 6.66 13.17 9.83
C SER A 61 8.15 12.82 9.83
N ARG A 62 8.92 13.32 8.85
CA ARG A 62 10.30 12.92 8.56
C ARG A 62 10.50 11.41 8.39
N ARG A 63 9.41 10.66 8.18
CA ARG A 63 9.45 9.21 7.94
C ARG A 63 9.50 8.94 6.44
N SER A 64 10.29 7.94 6.09
CA SER A 64 10.27 7.38 4.74
C SER A 64 9.05 6.47 4.58
N GLN A 65 8.34 6.61 3.48
CA GLN A 65 7.23 5.76 3.08
C GLN A 65 7.49 5.22 1.68
N TRP A 66 7.11 3.97 1.43
CA TRP A 66 7.14 3.39 0.10
C TRP A 66 5.84 3.70 -0.62
N MET A 67 5.95 4.29 -1.81
CA MET A 67 4.86 4.51 -2.75
C MET A 67 4.96 3.44 -3.83
N ILE A 68 4.06 2.46 -3.76
CA ILE A 68 4.02 1.30 -4.64
C ILE A 68 3.24 1.67 -5.91
N ASN A 69 3.73 1.22 -7.07
CA ASN A 69 3.04 1.36 -8.34
C ASN A 69 1.87 0.36 -8.41
N PRO A 70 0.61 0.82 -8.54
CA PRO A 70 -0.55 -0.06 -8.63
C PRO A 70 -0.46 -1.05 -9.80
N GLN A 71 0.16 -0.66 -10.92
CA GLN A 71 0.24 -1.52 -12.12
C GLN A 71 1.18 -2.71 -11.93
N SER A 72 2.27 -2.57 -11.16
CA SER A 72 3.10 -3.74 -10.83
C SER A 72 2.41 -4.70 -9.86
N VAL A 73 1.51 -4.20 -9.01
CA VAL A 73 0.70 -5.07 -8.13
C VAL A 73 -0.39 -5.76 -8.95
N LYS A 74 -1.04 -5.05 -9.88
CA LYS A 74 -2.05 -5.61 -10.79
C LYS A 74 -1.51 -6.79 -11.59
N ALA A 75 -0.28 -6.68 -12.10
CA ALA A 75 0.40 -7.75 -12.83
C ALA A 75 0.66 -9.03 -12.00
N LEU A 76 0.60 -8.95 -10.67
CA LEU A 76 0.79 -10.09 -9.76
C LEU A 76 -0.54 -10.73 -9.31
N VAL A 77 -1.67 -10.06 -9.56
CA VAL A 77 -3.01 -10.52 -9.16
C VAL A 77 -3.76 -11.19 -10.31
N GLN A 78 -3.34 -10.95 -11.57
CA GLN A 78 -3.88 -11.58 -12.78
C GLN A 78 -3.27 -12.96 -13.03
#